data_AF-A0A9W6KTA3-F1
#
_entry.id   AF-A0A9W6KTA3-F1
#
_cell.length_a   1.000
_cell.length_b   1.000
_cell.length_c   1.000
_cell.angle_alpha   90.00
_cell.angle_beta   90.00
_cell.angle_gamma   90.00
#
_symmetry.space_group_name_H-M   'P 1'
#
loop_
_entity.id
_entity.type
_entity.pdbx_description
1 polymer ?
#
loop_
_entity_poly.entity_id
_entity_poly.type
_entity_poly.pdbx_seq_one_letter_code
_entity_poly.pdbx_strand_id
1 'polypeptide(L)'
;MRYNCGMPFGSRSPDPSARLAALERKVDLIMRHLGITEPEPEVHPLVLQELQAGRKIQAIKVYRELTGTGLREAKDEVEAIERRYGLA
;
A
#
# COMPACT_ATOMS: atom_id res chain seq x y z
N MET A 1 4.74 -60.69 -16.98
CA MET A 1 5.30 -60.13 -15.72
C MET A 1 4.86 -58.69 -15.57
N ARG A 2 4.22 -58.35 -14.44
CA ARG A 2 3.94 -56.97 -14.03
C ARG A 2 5.19 -56.46 -13.29
N TYR A 3 5.77 -55.35 -13.73
CA TYR A 3 6.65 -54.55 -12.86
C TYR A 3 6.01 -53.19 -12.68
N ASN A 4 5.42 -53.05 -11.51
CA ASN A 4 5.02 -51.80 -10.90
C ASN A 4 6.30 -51.09 -10.47
N CYS A 5 6.61 -49.92 -11.02
CA CYS A 5 7.58 -49.00 -10.42
C CYS A 5 7.07 -47.59 -10.62
N GLY A 6 6.32 -47.10 -9.63
CA GLY A 6 5.94 -45.70 -9.54
C GLY A 6 7.19 -44.86 -9.32
N MET A 7 7.44 -43.93 -10.22
CA MET A 7 8.48 -42.90 -10.06
C MET A 7 7.95 -41.82 -9.11
N PRO A 8 8.59 -41.57 -7.94
CA PRO A 8 8.18 -40.52 -7.03
C PRO A 8 9.20 -39.38 -7.08
N PHE A 9 9.13 -38.51 -8.08
CA PHE A 9 9.90 -37.27 -8.04
C PHE A 9 9.01 -36.09 -8.44
N GLY A 10 8.09 -35.75 -7.53
CA GLY A 10 7.52 -34.41 -7.50
C GLY A 10 8.64 -33.43 -7.17
N SER A 11 9.06 -32.65 -8.15
CA SER A 11 9.92 -31.49 -7.95
C SER A 11 9.20 -30.54 -6.99
N ARG A 12 9.60 -30.56 -5.71
CA ARG A 12 9.10 -29.62 -4.70
C ARG A 12 9.59 -28.23 -5.10
N SER A 13 8.80 -27.51 -5.90
CA SER A 13 9.05 -26.09 -6.15
C SER A 13 9.14 -25.41 -4.78
N PRO A 14 10.21 -24.63 -4.51
CA PRO A 14 10.34 -23.96 -3.22
C PRO A 14 9.06 -23.19 -2.92
N ASP A 15 8.59 -23.33 -1.68
CA ASP A 15 7.30 -22.78 -1.28
C ASP A 15 7.26 -21.28 -1.63
N PRO A 16 6.32 -20.83 -2.47
CA PRO A 16 6.27 -19.43 -2.91
C PRO A 16 6.18 -18.45 -1.74
N SER A 17 5.55 -18.87 -0.63
CA SER A 17 5.44 -18.08 0.60
C SER A 17 6.80 -17.92 1.31
N ALA A 18 7.66 -18.94 1.29
CA ALA A 18 9.00 -18.85 1.86
C ALA A 18 9.90 -17.87 1.09
N ARG A 19 9.76 -17.84 -0.24
CA ARG A 19 10.49 -16.86 -1.08
C ARG A 19 9.97 -15.43 -0.83
N LEU A 20 8.67 -15.27 -0.64
CA LEU A 20 8.06 -13.98 -0.30
C LEU A 20 8.57 -13.46 1.06
N ALA A 21 8.58 -14.31 2.10
CA ALA A 21 9.08 -13.95 3.43
C ALA A 21 10.57 -13.55 3.43
N ALA A 22 11.39 -14.22 2.64
CA ALA A 22 12.79 -13.85 2.45
C ALA A 22 12.93 -12.50 1.72
N LEU A 23 12.01 -12.18 0.82
CA LEU A 23 11.97 -10.90 0.11
C LEU A 23 11.57 -9.76 1.05
N GLU A 24 10.49 -9.92 1.82
CA GLU A 24 10.02 -8.93 2.80
C GLU A 24 11.13 -8.57 3.79
N ARG A 25 11.86 -9.57 4.31
CA ARG A 25 13.01 -9.36 5.20
C ARG A 25 14.12 -8.55 4.54
N LYS A 26 14.44 -8.81 3.27
CA LYS A 26 15.47 -8.06 2.55
C LYS A 26 15.05 -6.62 2.29
N VAL A 27 13.78 -6.41 1.91
CA VAL A 27 13.23 -5.07 1.67
C VAL A 27 13.29 -4.24 2.94
N ASP A 28 12.86 -4.79 4.08
CA ASP A 28 12.95 -4.11 5.38
C ASP A 28 14.40 -3.70 5.73
N LEU A 29 15.37 -4.60 5.52
CA LEU A 29 16.79 -4.28 5.74
C LEU A 29 17.29 -3.18 4.82
N ILE A 30 16.87 -3.17 3.55
CA ILE A 30 17.25 -2.15 2.56
C ILE A 30 16.62 -0.81 2.92
N MET A 31 15.33 -0.77 3.25
CA MET A 31 14.63 0.44 3.65
C MET A 31 15.31 1.09 4.87
N ARG A 32 15.65 0.28 5.89
CA ARG A 32 16.39 0.74 7.07
C ARG A 32 17.79 1.24 6.75
N HIS A 33 18.54 0.50 5.93
CA HIS A 33 19.92 0.87 5.58
C HIS A 33 19.99 2.18 4.78
N LEU A 34 19.03 2.41 3.89
CA LEU A 34 18.95 3.61 3.05
C LEU A 34 18.26 4.79 3.74
N GLY A 35 17.70 4.60 4.95
CA GLY A 35 16.94 5.64 5.65
C GLY A 35 15.66 6.05 4.92
N ILE A 36 15.13 5.18 4.05
CA ILE A 36 13.90 5.44 3.31
C ILE A 36 12.75 5.14 4.26
N THR A 37 12.16 6.19 4.80
CA THR A 37 10.86 6.11 5.46
C THR A 37 9.79 5.98 4.40
N GLU A 38 8.76 5.16 4.67
CA GLU A 38 7.57 5.10 3.84
C GLU A 38 7.09 6.54 3.60
N PRO A 39 7.00 7.00 2.35
CA PRO A 39 6.64 8.38 2.09
C PRO A 39 5.28 8.61 2.72
N GLU A 40 5.16 9.68 3.53
CA GLU A 40 3.82 10.15 3.91
C GLU A 40 3.01 10.20 2.63
N PRO A 41 1.77 9.67 2.61
CA PRO A 41 1.02 9.54 1.38
C PRO A 41 0.98 10.91 0.72
N GLU A 42 1.73 11.05 -0.38
CA GLU A 42 1.79 12.30 -1.11
C GLU A 42 0.34 12.64 -1.42
N VAL A 43 -0.09 13.80 -0.93
CA VAL A 43 -1.47 14.20 -1.08
C VAL A 43 -1.73 14.28 -2.57
N HIS A 44 -2.60 13.38 -3.05
CA HIS A 44 -2.82 13.26 -4.46
C HIS A 44 -3.27 14.64 -5.00
N PRO A 45 -2.71 15.13 -6.12
CA PRO A 45 -2.95 16.49 -6.60
C PRO A 45 -4.45 16.79 -6.81
N LEU A 46 -5.25 15.76 -7.15
CA LEU A 46 -6.71 15.86 -7.20
C LEU A 46 -7.35 16.22 -5.85
N VAL A 47 -6.89 15.65 -4.74
CA VAL A 47 -7.41 15.96 -3.39
C VAL A 47 -7.10 17.41 -3.03
N LEU A 48 -5.87 17.86 -3.30
CA LEU A 48 -5.44 19.26 -3.11
C LEU A 48 -6.28 20.23 -3.96
N GLN A 49 -6.54 19.90 -5.22
CA GLN A 49 -7.35 20.73 -6.11
C GLN A 49 -8.79 20.87 -5.59
N GLU A 50 -9.39 19.78 -5.11
CA GLU A 50 -10.75 19.81 -4.55
C GLU A 50 -10.80 20.60 -3.23
N LEU A 51 -9.76 20.49 -2.39
CA LEU A 51 -9.62 21.29 -1.17
C LEU A 51 -9.45 22.78 -1.47
N GLN A 52 -8.59 23.14 -2.42
CA GLN A 52 -8.41 24.54 -2.86
C GLN A 52 -9.69 25.13 -3.44
N ALA A 53 -10.53 24.31 -4.05
CA ALA A 53 -11.82 24.72 -4.57
C ALA A 53 -12.95 24.74 -3.52
N GLY A 54 -12.65 24.46 -2.24
CA GLY A 54 -13.62 24.40 -1.15
C GLY A 54 -14.58 23.21 -1.21
N ARG A 55 -14.32 22.22 -2.07
CA ARG A 55 -15.17 21.04 -2.29
C ARG A 55 -14.73 19.87 -1.42
N LYS A 56 -14.83 20.04 -0.11
CA LYS A 56 -14.37 19.07 0.90
C LYS A 56 -14.98 17.66 0.75
N ILE A 57 -16.27 17.56 0.40
CA ILE A 57 -16.91 16.25 0.18
C ILE A 57 -16.29 15.51 -1.01
N GLN A 58 -15.98 16.23 -2.09
CA GLN A 58 -15.30 15.65 -3.25
C GLN A 58 -13.86 15.24 -2.90
N ALA A 59 -13.13 16.05 -2.15
CA ALA A 59 -11.79 15.71 -1.66
C ALA A 59 -11.80 14.39 -0.85
N ILE A 60 -12.77 14.22 0.05
CA ILE A 60 -12.95 12.98 0.84
C ILE A 60 -13.28 11.80 -0.07
N LYS A 61 -14.14 11.99 -1.07
CA LYS A 61 -14.49 10.93 -2.03
C LYS A 61 -13.27 10.48 -2.83
N VAL A 62 -12.51 11.42 -3.38
CA VAL A 62 -11.29 11.16 -4.16
C VAL A 62 -10.23 10.48 -3.28
N TYR A 63 -10.02 10.98 -2.05
CA TYR A 63 -9.09 10.36 -1.12
C TYR A 63 -9.45 8.90 -0.86
N ARG A 64 -10.73 8.62 -0.60
CA ARG A 64 -11.23 7.26 -0.36
C ARG A 64 -11.06 6.33 -1.56
N GLU A 65 -11.28 6.84 -2.78
CA GLU A 65 -11.09 6.05 -4.00
C GLU A 65 -9.62 5.70 -4.25
N LEU A 66 -8.69 6.54 -3.80
CA LEU A 66 -7.25 6.35 -3.98
C LEU A 66 -6.62 5.46 -2.90
N THR A 67 -6.98 5.65 -1.63
CA THR A 67 -6.39 4.90 -0.51
C THR A 67 -7.25 3.73 -0.02
N GLY A 68 -8.54 3.67 -0.39
CA GLY A 68 -9.45 2.60 0.02
C GLY A 68 -9.80 2.62 1.52
N THR A 69 -9.52 3.73 2.21
CA THR A 69 -9.74 3.88 3.67
C THR A 69 -11.21 4.03 4.03
N GLY A 70 -11.54 3.90 5.32
CA GLY A 70 -12.89 4.15 5.81
C GLY A 70 -13.30 5.62 5.62
N LEU A 71 -14.61 5.90 5.56
CA LEU A 71 -15.12 7.28 5.43
C LEU A 71 -14.62 8.20 6.55
N ARG A 72 -14.48 7.67 7.77
CA ARG A 72 -13.98 8.39 8.93
C ARG A 72 -12.51 8.78 8.76
N GLU A 73 -11.66 7.81 8.43
CA GLU A 73 -10.24 8.01 8.20
C GLU A 73 -10.00 8.97 7.03
N ALA A 74 -10.74 8.83 5.94
CA ALA A 74 -10.66 9.73 4.80
C ALA A 74 -11.02 11.18 5.17
N LYS A 75 -12.03 11.37 6.03
CA LYS A 75 -12.37 12.71 6.53
C LYS A 75 -11.27 13.28 7.41
N ASP A 76 -10.81 12.51 8.39
CA ASP A 76 -9.79 12.93 9.35
C ASP A 76 -8.49 13.32 8.62
N GLU A 77 -8.09 12.57 7.60
CA GLU A 77 -6.91 12.89 6.80
C GLU A 77 -7.11 14.10 5.89
N VAL A 78 -8.25 14.21 5.21
CA VAL A 78 -8.54 15.40 4.39
C VAL A 78 -8.57 16.67 5.25
N GLU A 79 -9.05 16.59 6.49
CA GLU A 79 -9.00 17.70 7.46
C GLU A 79 -7.60 17.99 8.00
N ALA A 80 -6.76 16.97 8.17
CA ALA A 80 -5.34 17.14 8.51
C ALA A 80 -4.58 17.84 7.37
N ILE A 81 -4.85 17.43 6.12
CA ILE A 81 -4.32 18.04 4.91
C ILE A 81 -4.76 19.50 4.79
N GLU A 82 -6.06 19.77 4.91
CA GLU A 82 -6.62 21.14 4.84
C GLU A 82 -5.91 22.08 5.84
N ARG A 83 -5.69 21.62 7.09
CA ARG A 83 -4.96 22.37 8.11
C ARG A 83 -3.48 22.54 7.80
N ARG A 84 -2.81 21.49 7.29
CA ARG A 84 -1.38 21.51 6.97
C ARG A 84 -1.07 22.49 5.83
N TYR A 85 -1.97 22.62 4.86
CA TYR A 85 -1.83 23.52 3.71
C TYR A 85 -2.46 24.91 3.93
N GLY A 86 -3.08 25.17 5.08
CA GLY A 86 -3.66 26.48 5.40
C GLY A 86 -4.85 26.85 4.49
N LEU A 87 -5.63 25.86 4.06
CA LEU A 87 -6.78 26.04 3.17
C LEU A 87 -8.12 26.25 3.93
N ALA A 88 -8.06 26.39 5.26
CA ALA A 88 -9.19 26.57 6.18
C ALA A 88 -9.41 28.03 6.57
#